data_AF-A0A850STS6-F1
#
_entry.id   AF-A0A850STS6-F1
#
_cell.length_a   1.000
_cell.length_b   1.000
_cell.length_c   1.000
_cell.angle_alpha   90.00
_cell.angle_beta   90.00
_cell.angle_gamma   90.00
#
_symmetry.space_group_name_H-M   'P 1'
#
loop_
_entity.id
_entity.type
_entity.pdbx_description
1 polymer ?
#
loop_
_entity_poly.entity_id
_entity_poly.type
_entity_poly.pdbx_seq_one_letter_code
_entity_poly.pdbx_strand_id
1 'polypeptide(L)'
;MNIHRRFGLATALAFLGACACAATVAPTGGTKGSGATARGDVPVDAAVLIASDGAGGFTFKYSAPFADADGNFDFTNPKIGDRSVTISFNIAEGSVAGLRFKPEGRDAMWIVDKRQVGDGSPKGPYEGRQFTNFSVSPDGQTLTVRDLNDDGLVYRYALRFTLDGKTVQHDPDVKNGEGGSGT
;
A
#
# COMPACT_ATOMS: atom_id res chain seq x y z
N MET A 1 47.63 28.80 -17.68
CA MET A 1 47.48 28.22 -16.33
C MET A 1 46.75 26.90 -16.47
N ASN A 2 47.34 25.85 -15.90
CA ASN A 2 47.13 24.45 -16.26
C ASN A 2 45.77 23.89 -15.84
N ILE A 3 45.18 23.16 -16.79
CA ILE A 3 43.99 22.30 -16.66
C ILE A 3 44.47 20.96 -16.10
N HIS A 4 43.99 20.55 -14.93
CA HIS A 4 44.13 19.17 -14.45
C HIS A 4 42.77 18.49 -14.31
N ARG A 5 42.45 17.70 -15.34
CA ARG A 5 41.50 16.59 -15.28
C ARG A 5 42.09 15.49 -14.39
N ARG A 6 41.28 14.88 -13.52
CA ARG A 6 41.56 13.55 -12.97
C ARG A 6 40.36 12.63 -13.19
N PHE A 7 40.57 11.68 -14.10
CA PHE A 7 40.05 10.31 -14.06
C PHE A 7 40.25 9.75 -12.63
N GLY A 8 39.39 8.96 -12.01
CA GLY A 8 38.52 7.89 -12.51
C GLY A 8 38.83 6.67 -11.64
N LEU A 9 37.83 6.04 -11.02
CA LEU A 9 37.92 4.65 -10.60
C LEU A 9 36.51 4.11 -10.34
N ALA A 10 36.03 3.30 -11.29
CA ALA A 10 34.84 2.48 -11.13
C ALA A 10 35.24 1.23 -10.33
N THR A 11 34.65 1.05 -9.15
CA THR A 11 34.83 -0.17 -8.36
C THR A 11 33.93 -1.26 -8.93
N ALA A 12 34.55 -2.38 -9.25
CA ALA A 12 33.97 -3.53 -9.91
C ALA A 12 32.93 -4.27 -9.06
N LEU A 13 31.89 -4.70 -9.76
CA LEU A 13 30.82 -5.59 -9.36
C LEU A 13 31.36 -7.03 -9.19
N ALA A 14 31.03 -7.70 -8.10
CA ALA A 14 31.16 -9.16 -7.98
C ALA A 14 29.97 -9.70 -7.19
N PHE A 15 28.94 -10.18 -7.91
CA PHE A 15 27.86 -10.99 -7.35
C PHE A 15 28.18 -12.46 -7.64
N LEU A 16 28.38 -13.24 -6.57
CA LEU A 16 28.67 -14.67 -6.57
C LEU A 16 27.56 -15.39 -5.82
N GLY A 17 26.90 -16.34 -6.49
CA GLY A 17 26.20 -17.50 -5.90
C GLY A 17 24.91 -17.20 -5.12
N ALA A 18 23.86 -18.02 -5.14
CA ALA A 18 23.75 -19.42 -5.52
C ALA A 18 22.32 -19.73 -5.97
N CYS A 19 22.21 -20.64 -6.92
CA CYS A 19 20.97 -21.28 -7.33
C CYS A 19 20.65 -22.37 -6.29
N ALA A 20 19.57 -22.21 -5.53
CA ALA A 20 19.03 -23.26 -4.67
C ALA A 20 17.77 -23.83 -5.31
N CYS A 21 17.87 -25.07 -5.79
CA CYS A 21 16.75 -25.84 -6.30
C CYS A 21 15.81 -26.22 -5.15
N ALA A 22 14.52 -26.01 -5.37
CA ALA A 22 13.44 -26.32 -4.46
C ALA A 22 13.34 -27.83 -4.18
N ALA A 23 13.15 -28.18 -2.91
CA ALA A 23 12.60 -29.46 -2.48
C ALA A 23 11.30 -29.17 -1.72
N THR A 24 10.17 -29.29 -2.40
CA THR A 24 8.84 -29.23 -1.77
C THR A 24 8.50 -30.58 -1.18
N VAL A 25 8.53 -30.65 0.15
CA VAL A 25 7.97 -31.76 0.93
C VAL A 25 6.46 -31.52 1.04
N ALA A 26 5.64 -32.45 0.57
CA ALA A 26 4.20 -32.37 0.73
C ALA A 26 3.79 -32.87 2.14
N PRO A 27 3.09 -32.07 2.96
CA PRO A 27 2.41 -32.62 4.13
C PRO A 27 1.02 -33.13 3.74
N THR A 28 0.86 -34.45 3.75
CA THR A 28 -0.45 -35.10 3.93
C THR A 28 -0.83 -35.03 5.41
N GLY A 29 -1.78 -34.16 5.73
CA GLY A 29 -2.38 -34.07 7.06
C GLY A 29 -3.76 -33.43 6.93
N GLY A 30 -4.81 -34.25 7.00
CA GLY A 30 -6.19 -33.81 6.88
C GLY A 30 -6.65 -32.99 8.08
N THR A 31 -7.35 -31.90 7.79
CA THR A 31 -8.18 -31.20 8.77
C THR A 31 -9.59 -31.08 8.18
N LYS A 32 -10.54 -31.83 8.75
CA LYS A 32 -11.97 -31.56 8.59
C LYS A 32 -12.27 -30.27 9.34
N GLY A 33 -12.33 -29.15 8.60
CA GLY A 33 -12.84 -27.87 9.06
C GLY A 33 -14.08 -27.50 8.23
N SER A 34 -15.13 -27.09 8.92
CA SER A 34 -16.43 -26.68 8.36
C SER A 34 -16.29 -25.74 7.17
N GLY A 35 -17.13 -25.95 6.14
CA GLY A 35 -17.06 -25.29 4.85
C GLY A 35 -17.34 -23.78 4.90
N ALA A 36 -16.26 -23.00 4.93
CA ALA A 36 -16.17 -21.79 4.13
C ALA A 36 -15.05 -22.06 3.12
N THR A 37 -15.39 -22.26 1.84
CA THR A 37 -14.37 -22.11 0.79
C THR A 37 -13.71 -20.76 1.03
N ALA A 38 -12.42 -20.76 1.38
CA ALA A 38 -11.63 -19.54 1.50
C ALA A 38 -11.75 -18.80 0.17
N ARG A 39 -12.65 -17.81 0.11
CA ARG A 39 -12.78 -16.96 -1.07
C ARG A 39 -11.50 -16.14 -1.07
N GLY A 40 -10.59 -16.47 -1.99
CA GLY A 40 -9.24 -15.91 -2.02
C GLY A 40 -9.23 -14.37 -2.05
N ASP A 41 -8.13 -13.79 -1.58
CA ASP A 41 -7.93 -12.35 -1.53
C ASP A 41 -8.03 -11.72 -2.93
N VAL A 42 -8.66 -10.55 -3.02
CA VAL A 42 -8.74 -9.75 -4.24
C VAL A 42 -7.51 -8.83 -4.31
N PRO A 43 -6.59 -9.01 -5.27
CA PRO A 43 -5.50 -8.06 -5.45
C PRO A 43 -6.01 -6.76 -6.06
N VAL A 44 -5.58 -5.63 -5.51
CA VAL A 44 -5.85 -4.28 -6.02
C VAL A 44 -4.53 -3.55 -6.14
N ASP A 45 -4.06 -3.40 -7.39
CA ASP A 45 -2.89 -2.58 -7.69
C ASP A 45 -3.32 -1.13 -7.90
N ALA A 46 -2.80 -0.23 -7.06
CA ALA A 46 -3.10 1.18 -7.08
C ALA A 46 -1.86 1.99 -7.42
N ALA A 47 -1.80 2.53 -8.64
CA ALA A 47 -0.76 3.46 -9.02
C ALA A 47 -1.11 4.87 -8.53
N VAL A 48 -0.20 5.50 -7.79
CA VAL A 48 -0.37 6.83 -7.18
C VAL A 48 0.61 7.79 -7.84
N LEU A 49 0.11 8.72 -8.65
CA LEU A 49 0.90 9.80 -9.23
C LEU A 49 0.88 11.00 -8.27
N ILE A 50 2.06 11.42 -7.83
CA ILE A 50 2.22 12.52 -6.88
C ILE A 50 3.01 13.65 -7.55
N ALA A 51 2.35 14.77 -7.83
CA ALA A 51 2.95 15.92 -8.51
C ALA A 51 2.94 17.16 -7.59
N SER A 52 3.97 18.01 -7.69
CA SER A 52 3.95 19.31 -7.01
C SER A 52 2.87 20.21 -7.61
N ASP A 53 2.18 20.97 -6.76
CA ASP A 53 1.18 21.96 -7.20
C ASP A 53 1.78 23.33 -7.56
N GLY A 54 3.10 23.52 -7.37
CA GLY A 54 3.80 24.79 -7.57
C GLY A 54 3.63 25.82 -6.45
N ALA A 55 2.74 25.59 -5.48
CA ALA A 55 2.51 26.42 -4.29
C ALA A 55 3.16 25.84 -3.02
N GLY A 56 3.89 24.73 -3.15
CA GLY A 56 4.53 24.02 -2.04
C GLY A 56 3.71 22.87 -1.49
N GLY A 57 2.54 22.58 -2.08
CA GLY A 57 1.75 21.39 -1.84
C GLY A 57 1.93 20.33 -2.93
N PHE A 58 1.05 19.32 -2.86
CA PHE A 58 1.07 18.15 -3.73
C PHE A 58 -0.32 17.81 -4.20
N THR A 59 -0.42 17.34 -5.43
CA THR A 59 -1.63 16.74 -6.01
C THR A 59 -1.43 15.24 -6.12
N PHE A 60 -2.50 14.49 -5.86
CA PHE A 60 -2.51 13.04 -5.90
C PHE A 60 -3.53 12.59 -6.94
N LYS A 61 -3.15 11.65 -7.78
CA LYS A 61 -4.05 11.00 -8.74
C LYS A 61 -3.88 9.50 -8.66
N TYR A 62 -5.00 8.79 -8.66
CA TYR A 62 -5.02 7.34 -8.53
C TYR A 62 -5.44 6.69 -9.85
N SER A 63 -4.77 5.58 -10.15
CA SER A 63 -5.18 4.63 -11.17
C SER A 63 -5.23 3.26 -10.52
N ALA A 64 -6.43 2.86 -10.09
CA ALA A 64 -6.68 1.58 -9.45
C ALA A 64 -8.08 1.09 -9.79
N PRO A 65 -8.32 -0.23 -9.81
CA PRO A 65 -9.67 -0.78 -9.72
C PRO A 65 -10.38 -0.26 -8.47
N PHE A 66 -11.68 0.04 -8.59
CA PHE A 66 -12.54 0.45 -7.48
C PHE A 66 -12.19 1.79 -6.81
N ALA A 67 -11.17 2.51 -7.28
CA ALA A 67 -10.85 3.85 -6.83
C ALA A 67 -11.45 4.91 -7.76
N ASP A 68 -11.87 6.04 -7.18
CA ASP A 68 -12.11 7.27 -7.94
C ASP A 68 -10.78 8.02 -8.22
N ALA A 69 -10.88 9.20 -8.85
CA ALA A 69 -9.71 10.00 -9.22
C ALA A 69 -8.91 10.52 -8.01
N ASP A 70 -9.58 10.72 -6.87
CA ASP A 70 -9.01 11.22 -5.63
C ASP A 70 -8.43 10.10 -4.76
N GLY A 71 -8.61 8.84 -5.18
CA GLY A 71 -8.10 7.66 -4.51
C GLY A 71 -9.06 7.08 -3.48
N ASN A 72 -10.33 7.50 -3.47
CA ASN A 72 -11.30 6.88 -2.57
C ASN A 72 -11.72 5.53 -3.14
N PHE A 73 -11.59 4.45 -2.35
CA PHE A 73 -11.96 3.11 -2.78
C PHE A 73 -13.39 2.74 -2.35
N ASP A 74 -14.12 2.09 -3.24
CA ASP A 74 -15.42 1.50 -2.93
C ASP A 74 -15.39 -0.03 -3.11
N PHE A 75 -15.27 -0.73 -1.98
CA PHE A 75 -15.28 -2.19 -1.91
C PHE A 75 -16.67 -2.78 -1.62
N THR A 76 -17.72 -1.95 -1.62
CA THR A 76 -19.13 -2.43 -1.60
C THR A 76 -19.57 -3.04 -2.93
N ASN A 77 -18.68 -3.04 -3.93
CA ASN A 77 -18.93 -3.65 -5.22
C ASN A 77 -19.27 -5.15 -5.07
N PRO A 78 -20.41 -5.63 -5.63
CA PRO A 78 -20.80 -7.03 -5.56
C PRO A 78 -19.76 -8.00 -6.15
N LYS A 79 -18.87 -7.51 -7.03
CA LYS A 79 -17.75 -8.30 -7.56
C LYS A 79 -16.71 -8.64 -6.50
N ILE A 80 -16.52 -7.81 -5.47
CA ILE A 80 -15.61 -8.09 -4.36
C ILE A 80 -16.31 -8.98 -3.34
N GLY A 81 -17.55 -8.62 -2.97
CA GLY A 81 -18.34 -9.35 -1.99
C GLY A 81 -17.73 -9.26 -0.59
N ASP A 82 -17.72 -10.38 0.13
CA ASP A 82 -17.17 -10.56 1.48
C ASP A 82 -15.69 -10.98 1.49
N ARG A 83 -15.00 -10.77 0.35
CA ARG A 83 -13.61 -11.18 0.20
C ARG A 83 -12.70 -10.11 0.76
N SER A 84 -11.63 -10.56 1.41
CA SER A 84 -10.52 -9.69 1.77
C SER A 84 -9.84 -9.12 0.52
N VAL A 85 -9.28 -7.93 0.67
CA VAL A 85 -8.62 -7.18 -0.39
C VAL A 85 -7.16 -6.98 -0.02
N THR A 86 -6.23 -7.30 -0.91
CA THR A 86 -4.82 -6.92 -0.75
C THR A 86 -4.54 -5.74 -1.66
N ILE A 87 -4.34 -4.57 -1.08
CA ILE A 87 -4.07 -3.32 -1.79
C ILE A 87 -2.56 -3.11 -1.85
N SER A 88 -2.05 -2.87 -3.06
CA SER A 88 -0.65 -2.52 -3.32
C SER A 88 -0.59 -1.12 -3.90
N PHE A 89 -0.22 -0.14 -3.07
CA PHE A 89 0.02 1.23 -3.51
C PHE A 89 1.42 1.34 -4.09
N ASN A 90 1.51 1.76 -5.34
CA ASN A 90 2.77 1.93 -6.06
C ASN A 90 2.94 3.42 -6.42
N ILE A 91 4.08 4.01 -6.07
CA ILE A 91 4.41 5.36 -6.54
C ILE A 91 4.59 5.27 -8.07
N ALA A 92 3.74 5.97 -8.81
CA ALA A 92 3.71 5.91 -10.26
C ALA A 92 4.90 6.65 -10.88
N GLU A 93 5.34 6.19 -12.05
CA GLU A 93 6.29 6.90 -12.90
C GLU A 93 5.77 8.33 -13.19
N GLY A 94 6.68 9.31 -13.17
CA GLY A 94 6.35 10.73 -13.32
C GLY A 94 6.00 11.45 -12.02
N SER A 95 5.96 10.75 -10.88
CA SER A 95 5.88 11.39 -9.57
C SER A 95 7.14 12.22 -9.25
N VAL A 96 7.03 13.13 -8.28
CA VAL A 96 8.19 13.92 -7.81
C VAL A 96 9.34 13.01 -7.40
N ALA A 97 10.51 13.24 -7.99
CA ALA A 97 11.69 12.42 -7.75
C ALA A 97 12.10 12.42 -6.26
N GLY A 98 12.49 11.25 -5.76
CA GLY A 98 12.91 11.07 -4.37
C GLY A 98 11.78 10.76 -3.39
N LEU A 99 10.52 10.81 -3.81
CA LEU A 99 9.40 10.32 -3.01
C LEU A 99 9.55 8.84 -2.69
N ARG A 100 9.34 8.51 -1.42
CA ARG A 100 9.27 7.13 -0.91
C ARG A 100 8.20 7.05 0.16
N PHE A 101 7.54 5.92 0.30
CA PHE A 101 6.78 5.63 1.51
C PHE A 101 7.70 5.73 2.74
N LYS A 102 7.14 6.06 3.92
CA LYS A 102 7.88 5.88 5.18
C LYS A 102 8.34 4.41 5.29
N PRO A 103 9.54 4.14 5.83
CA PRO A 103 10.14 2.80 5.77
C PRO A 103 9.40 1.75 6.59
N GLU A 104 8.71 2.14 7.66
CA GLU A 104 7.88 1.24 8.45
C GLU A 104 6.44 1.30 7.95
N GLY A 105 5.82 0.15 7.64
CA GLY A 105 4.45 0.09 7.12
C GLY A 105 3.42 0.77 8.03
N ARG A 106 3.60 0.67 9.36
CA ARG A 106 2.77 1.34 10.38
C ARG A 106 2.94 2.85 10.42
N ASP A 107 4.04 3.37 9.84
CA ASP A 107 4.26 4.79 9.65
C ASP A 107 3.92 5.26 8.24
N ALA A 108 3.96 4.37 7.25
CA ALA A 108 3.61 4.64 5.86
C ALA A 108 2.11 4.83 5.67
N MET A 109 1.29 4.29 6.58
CA MET A 109 -0.15 4.47 6.54
C MET A 109 -0.75 4.42 7.93
N TRP A 110 -1.61 5.40 8.21
CA TRP A 110 -2.52 5.36 9.36
C TRP A 110 -3.95 5.22 8.86
N ILE A 111 -4.77 4.48 9.61
CA ILE A 111 -6.13 4.15 9.23
C ILE A 111 -7.03 4.29 10.46
N VAL A 112 -8.14 5.00 10.29
CA VAL A 112 -9.14 5.20 11.34
C VAL A 112 -10.53 5.11 10.73
N ASP A 113 -11.51 4.68 11.52
CA ASP A 113 -12.91 4.84 11.15
C ASP A 113 -13.20 6.33 10.91
N LYS A 114 -13.73 6.67 9.73
CA LYS A 114 -13.99 8.06 9.32
C LYS A 114 -14.87 8.80 10.33
N ARG A 115 -15.78 8.12 11.04
CA ARG A 115 -16.62 8.72 12.08
C ARG A 115 -15.82 9.37 13.22
N GLN A 116 -14.58 8.93 13.45
CA GLN A 116 -13.72 9.46 14.51
C GLN A 116 -13.02 10.77 14.13
N VAL A 117 -12.86 11.05 12.83
CA VAL A 117 -12.09 12.20 12.33
C VAL A 117 -12.86 13.12 11.38
N GLY A 118 -14.01 12.68 10.85
CA GLY A 118 -14.76 13.39 9.83
C GLY A 118 -13.93 13.58 8.56
N ASP A 119 -13.78 14.84 8.14
CA ASP A 119 -12.93 15.21 6.99
C ASP A 119 -11.49 15.56 7.39
N GLY A 120 -11.15 15.43 8.67
CA GLY A 120 -9.78 15.62 9.16
C GLY A 120 -8.87 14.42 8.90
N SER A 121 -7.57 14.67 8.94
CA SER A 121 -6.55 13.62 8.79
C SER A 121 -6.47 12.69 10.02
N PRO A 122 -6.25 11.38 9.82
CA PRO A 122 -5.87 10.47 10.90
C PRO A 122 -4.66 11.00 11.68
N LYS A 123 -4.77 11.07 13.01
CA LYS A 123 -3.69 11.46 13.94
C LYS A 123 -3.16 10.22 14.63
N GLY A 124 -2.47 9.37 13.88
CA GLY A 124 -2.04 8.03 14.29
C GLY A 124 -0.92 7.99 15.36
N PRO A 125 -0.33 6.79 15.57
CA PRO A 125 -0.56 5.57 14.80
C PRO A 125 -1.88 4.88 15.15
N TYR A 126 -2.72 4.66 14.14
CA TYR A 126 -3.92 3.81 14.18
C TYR A 126 -3.92 2.95 12.92
N GLU A 127 -4.29 1.68 13.02
CA GLU A 127 -4.25 0.74 11.90
C GLU A 127 -5.63 0.36 11.38
N GLY A 128 -6.71 0.74 12.07
CA GLY A 128 -8.02 0.12 11.84
C GLY A 128 -8.01 -1.36 12.24
N ARG A 129 -9.16 -1.89 12.66
CA ARG A 129 -9.19 -3.23 13.28
C ARG A 129 -8.98 -4.38 12.31
N GLN A 130 -9.28 -4.16 11.03
CA GLN A 130 -9.29 -5.19 10.00
C GLN A 130 -8.12 -5.11 9.03
N PHE A 131 -7.28 -4.08 9.12
CA PHE A 131 -6.13 -3.94 8.25
C PHE A 131 -4.92 -4.62 8.87
N THR A 132 -4.21 -5.40 8.05
CA THR A 132 -3.09 -6.23 8.46
C THR A 132 -2.02 -6.25 7.38
N ASN A 133 -0.87 -6.87 7.66
CA ASN A 133 0.19 -7.13 6.69
C ASN A 133 0.76 -5.88 6.00
N PHE A 134 0.88 -4.77 6.74
CA PHE A 134 1.55 -3.57 6.27
C PHE A 134 3.01 -3.86 5.95
N SER A 135 3.41 -3.68 4.69
CA SER A 135 4.78 -3.88 4.25
C SER A 135 5.17 -2.81 3.25
N VAL A 136 6.38 -2.28 3.39
CA VAL A 136 6.96 -1.32 2.45
C VAL A 136 8.14 -2.00 1.77
N SER A 137 8.20 -1.91 0.44
CA SER A 137 9.30 -2.47 -0.33
C SER A 137 10.64 -1.85 0.08
N PRO A 138 11.78 -2.54 -0.08
CA PRO A 138 13.09 -2.01 0.32
C PRO A 138 13.47 -0.68 -0.35
N ASP A 139 12.95 -0.40 -1.54
CA ASP A 139 13.11 0.88 -2.26
C ASP A 139 12.04 1.93 -1.87
N GLY A 140 11.10 1.59 -1.00
CA GLY A 140 10.03 2.47 -0.56
C GLY A 140 9.08 2.90 -1.68
N GLN A 141 9.04 2.19 -2.81
CA GLN A 141 8.15 2.52 -3.95
C GLN A 141 6.78 1.83 -3.84
N THR A 142 6.67 0.77 -3.05
CA THR A 142 5.43 0.02 -2.88
C THR A 142 5.08 -0.10 -1.40
N LEU A 143 3.81 0.16 -1.06
CA LEU A 143 3.19 -0.16 0.22
C LEU A 143 2.09 -1.19 -0.03
N THR A 144 2.12 -2.31 0.69
CA THR A 144 1.06 -3.32 0.66
C THR A 144 0.30 -3.33 1.98
N VAL A 145 -1.02 -3.48 1.93
CA VAL A 145 -1.88 -3.70 3.09
C VAL A 145 -2.95 -4.73 2.73
N ARG A 146 -3.37 -5.53 3.70
CA ARG A 146 -4.50 -6.43 3.59
C ARG A 146 -5.67 -5.89 4.40
N ASP A 147 -6.82 -5.76 3.75
CA ASP A 147 -8.11 -5.38 4.33
C ASP A 147 -9.03 -6.60 4.38
N LEU A 148 -9.66 -6.89 5.52
CA LEU A 148 -10.64 -7.99 5.59
C LEU A 148 -11.93 -7.69 4.84
N ASN A 149 -12.27 -6.40 4.69
CA ASN A 149 -13.45 -5.92 3.97
C ASN A 149 -14.78 -6.52 4.49
N ASP A 150 -14.96 -6.58 5.81
CA ASP A 150 -16.02 -7.38 6.45
C ASP A 150 -16.91 -6.67 7.49
N ASP A 151 -16.79 -5.34 7.65
CA ASP A 151 -17.51 -4.61 8.71
C ASP A 151 -18.42 -3.47 8.22
N GLY A 152 -18.46 -3.21 6.92
CA GLY A 152 -19.30 -2.17 6.31
C GLY A 152 -18.94 -0.74 6.69
N LEU A 153 -17.78 -0.52 7.34
CA LEU A 153 -17.39 0.81 7.78
C LEU A 153 -16.70 1.60 6.66
N VAL A 154 -16.69 2.92 6.83
CA VAL A 154 -15.85 3.82 6.03
C VAL A 154 -14.61 4.15 6.85
N TYR A 155 -13.44 3.86 6.29
CA TYR A 155 -12.16 4.20 6.85
C TYR A 155 -11.58 5.41 6.14
N ARG A 156 -10.79 6.20 6.86
CA ARG A 156 -9.94 7.23 6.28
C ARG A 156 -8.48 6.84 6.46
N TYR A 157 -7.73 6.88 5.37
CA TYR A 157 -6.30 6.63 5.38
C TYR A 157 -5.53 7.93 5.61
N ALA A 158 -4.27 7.80 6.00
CA ALA A 158 -3.24 8.81 5.89
C ALA A 158 -2.03 8.12 5.28
N LEU A 159 -1.93 8.14 3.95
CA LEU A 159 -0.77 7.64 3.21
C LEU A 159 0.38 8.63 3.39
N ARG A 160 1.53 8.16 3.87
CA ARG A 160 2.64 9.00 4.33
C ARG A 160 3.92 8.66 3.58
N PHE A 161 4.48 9.70 2.98
CA PHE A 161 5.69 9.66 2.18
C PHE A 161 6.78 10.51 2.83
N THR A 162 8.02 10.26 2.44
CA THR A 162 9.17 11.11 2.74
C THR A 162 9.70 11.71 1.45
N LEU A 163 9.94 13.02 1.46
CA LEU A 163 10.62 13.77 0.40
C LEU A 163 11.56 14.77 1.06
N ASP A 164 12.86 14.64 0.83
CA ASP A 164 13.90 15.51 1.40
C ASP A 164 13.76 15.71 2.93
N GLY A 165 13.44 14.63 3.65
CA GLY A 165 13.22 14.62 5.10
C GLY A 165 11.87 15.18 5.57
N LYS A 166 11.04 15.70 4.67
CA LYS A 166 9.68 16.17 4.98
C LYS A 166 8.65 15.05 4.79
N THR A 167 7.56 15.12 5.54
CA THR A 167 6.40 14.24 5.35
C THR A 167 5.45 14.85 4.33
N VAL A 168 5.12 14.08 3.29
CA VAL A 168 4.03 14.35 2.36
C VAL A 168 2.91 13.36 2.67
N GLN A 169 1.65 13.81 2.64
CA GLN A 169 0.53 12.99 3.08
C GLN A 169 -0.69 13.16 2.17
N HIS A 170 -1.46 12.08 1.99
CA HIS A 170 -2.79 12.10 1.37
C HIS A 170 -3.77 11.25 2.17
N ASP A 171 -5.03 11.69 2.24
CA ASP A 171 -6.02 11.09 3.13
C ASP A 171 -7.27 10.60 2.38
N PRO A 172 -7.17 9.56 1.54
CA PRO A 172 -8.33 9.01 0.84
C PRO A 172 -9.23 8.21 1.79
N ASP A 173 -10.50 8.10 1.43
CA ASP A 173 -11.47 7.26 2.13
C ASP A 173 -11.60 5.88 1.48
N VAL A 174 -11.93 4.87 2.27
CA VAL A 174 -12.24 3.52 1.79
C VAL A 174 -13.53 3.04 2.41
N LYS A 175 -14.46 2.63 1.55
CA LYS A 175 -15.76 2.10 1.94
C LYS A 175 -15.74 0.59 1.85
N ASN A 176 -15.79 -0.07 2.99
CA ASN A 176 -15.75 -1.53 3.07
C ASN A 176 -17.13 -2.14 2.82
N GLY A 177 -17.12 -3.37 2.30
CA GLY A 177 -18.28 -4.24 2.21
C GLY A 177 -18.76 -4.65 3.60
N GLU A 178 -20.04 -5.00 3.69
CA GLU A 178 -20.73 -5.31 4.97
C GLU A 178 -20.33 -6.65 5.61
N GLY A 179 -19.42 -7.39 4.96
CA GLY A 179 -19.17 -8.79 5.31
C GLY A 179 -20.37 -9.67 4.97
N GLY A 180 -20.12 -10.91 4.55
CA GLY A 180 -21.20 -11.87 4.35
C GLY A 180 -21.76 -12.24 5.70
N SER A 181 -22.91 -11.68 6.10
CA SER A 181 -23.71 -12.27 7.16
C SER A 181 -24.14 -13.64 6.67
N GLY A 182 -23.37 -14.68 7.01
CA GLY A 182 -23.73 -16.06 6.71
C GLY A 182 -25.06 -16.37 7.39
N THR A 183 -26.14 -16.33 6.62
CA THR A 183 -27.41 -16.99 6.93
C THR A 183 -27.45 -18.33 6.22
#